data_AF-A0A661AYM2-F1
#
_entry.id   AF-A0A661AYM2-F1
#
_cell.length_a   1.000
_cell.length_b   1.000
_cell.length_c   1.000
_cell.angle_alpha   90.00
_cell.angle_beta   90.00
_cell.angle_gamma   90.00
#
_symmetry.space_group_name_H-M   'P 1'
#
loop_
_entity.id
_entity.type
_entity.pdbx_description
1 polymer ?
#
loop_
_entity_poly.entity_id
_entity_poly.type
_entity_poly.pdbx_seq_one_letter_code
_entity_poly.pdbx_strand_id
1 'polypeptide(L)'
;VFFEQNSAEIDSRFSPLLDLLAERLVENPDVEFVVNGYFDSRTETDSVLASERAVNLMNALVRRAPSAADRISLGDTDPARKRVDRESQFEQYQLWIDEENRCAEITVVMPEIRFDIDRESLTDREANAIADKMAPYLVDNPFAVAVVRCSETGIELSEALDCAFNLKSQLENHFPENVRNRILASSSNLVPEGKSEFVLSGEGILYRPKEIHSALSFVPEVLAECEIKNRVKTDLKIAQWSIVLADRTGRSLWDIVSGKGDPPAKISWDWRDPEGGLLPFGKRFTLCLEVEDELGQKSKACSSKEIGTDVTRLEERTDRLLLVQFVFDAPAAQSQYLQDRLEDVARHIIERGSLPDVTLDAELQGHTDEIGGERRNIELSEERAVAVERRLRAYMQTILSLPDSASLDRWMTENNVTVVSKGYADTDPYTLDLWRGGKLEKVVVGKNGLPEGRNINRRVLVVIHETRGKESENE
;
A
#
# COMPACT_ATOMS: atom_id res chain seq x y z
N VAL A 1 6.34 16.16 5.18
CA VAL A 1 6.02 16.78 6.49
C VAL A 1 5.79 18.26 6.26
N PHE A 2 4.79 18.86 6.89
CA PHE A 2 4.46 20.29 6.73
C PHE A 2 4.75 21.06 8.01
N PHE A 3 4.99 22.36 7.87
CA PHE A 3 5.45 23.22 8.96
C PHE A 3 4.62 24.50 9.08
N GLU A 4 4.48 24.95 10.32
CA GLU A 4 3.95 26.26 10.62
C GLU A 4 4.85 27.37 10.06
N GLN A 5 4.27 28.53 9.82
CA GLN A 5 5.01 29.69 9.30
C GLN A 5 6.15 30.08 10.24
N ASN A 6 7.34 30.32 9.68
CA ASN A 6 8.56 30.68 10.41
C ASN A 6 8.99 29.61 11.44
N SER A 7 8.61 28.35 11.24
CA SER A 7 8.98 27.24 12.12
C SER A 7 9.63 26.09 11.34
N ALA A 8 10.58 25.43 12.02
CA ALA A 8 11.16 24.15 11.62
C ALA A 8 10.79 23.02 12.60
N GLU A 9 9.88 23.28 13.55
CA GLU A 9 9.42 22.28 14.52
C GLU A 9 8.48 21.27 13.85
N ILE A 10 8.74 19.98 14.07
CA ILE A 10 7.87 18.91 13.56
C ILE A 10 6.73 18.70 14.55
N ASP A 11 5.51 18.96 14.10
CA ASP A 11 4.31 18.68 14.87
C ASP A 11 4.21 17.17 15.22
N SER A 12 3.89 16.89 16.48
CA SER A 12 3.65 15.55 17.02
C SER A 12 2.68 14.69 16.20
N ARG A 13 1.76 15.31 15.44
CA ARG A 13 0.82 14.62 14.56
C ARG A 13 1.50 13.79 13.46
N PHE A 14 2.75 14.11 13.10
CA PHE A 14 3.53 13.33 12.15
C PHE A 14 4.25 12.13 12.78
N SER A 15 4.29 11.99 14.12
CA SER A 15 5.04 10.89 14.76
C SER A 15 4.66 9.50 14.22
N PRO A 16 3.37 9.12 14.11
CA PRO A 16 3.02 7.79 13.62
C PRO A 16 3.51 7.51 12.20
N LEU A 17 3.51 8.54 11.33
CA LEU A 17 4.06 8.43 9.98
C LEU A 17 5.58 8.24 10.03
N LEU A 18 6.27 9.02 10.86
CA LEU A 18 7.73 8.91 11.00
C LEU A 18 8.15 7.57 11.61
N ASP A 19 7.38 7.03 12.55
CA ASP A 19 7.60 5.71 13.14
C ASP A 19 7.46 4.62 12.07
N LEU A 20 6.40 4.67 11.25
CA LEU A 20 6.19 3.75 10.13
C LEU A 20 7.31 3.83 9.08
N LEU A 21 7.72 5.04 8.69
CA LEU A 21 8.78 5.22 7.70
C LEU A 21 10.14 4.73 8.23
N ALA A 22 10.43 4.96 9.51
CA ALA A 22 11.63 4.46 10.16
C ALA A 22 11.66 2.92 10.22
N GLU A 23 10.56 2.28 10.61
CA GLU A 23 10.40 0.82 10.58
C GLU A 23 10.66 0.26 9.17
N ARG A 24 9.99 0.83 8.16
CA ARG A 24 10.19 0.39 6.77
C ARG A 24 11.62 0.60 6.29
N LEU A 25 12.28 1.69 6.65
CA LEU A 25 13.69 1.89 6.27
C LEU A 25 14.59 0.81 6.87
N VAL A 26 14.36 0.43 8.13
CA VAL A 26 15.12 -0.64 8.80
C VAL A 26 14.91 -1.99 8.10
N GLU A 27 13.69 -2.28 7.66
CA GLU A 27 13.37 -3.53 6.95
C GLU A 27 13.91 -3.61 5.52
N ASN A 28 14.33 -2.49 4.92
CA ASN A 28 14.82 -2.44 3.54
C ASN A 28 16.26 -1.91 3.53
N PRO A 29 17.28 -2.78 3.67
CA PRO A 29 18.67 -2.38 3.91
C PRO A 29 19.33 -1.63 2.75
N ASP A 30 18.87 -1.81 1.51
CA ASP A 30 19.47 -1.19 0.32
C ASP A 30 18.81 0.15 -0.07
N VAL A 31 17.92 0.66 0.79
CA VAL A 31 17.21 1.91 0.53
C VAL A 31 17.81 3.05 1.35
N GLU A 32 17.94 4.21 0.72
CA GLU A 32 18.29 5.47 1.35
C GLU A 32 17.12 6.45 1.32
N PHE A 33 17.01 7.27 2.36
CA PHE A 33 16.13 8.43 2.42
C PHE A 33 16.94 9.70 2.20
N VAL A 34 16.57 10.46 1.17
CA VAL A 34 17.09 11.80 0.91
C VAL A 34 16.02 12.81 1.33
N VAL A 35 16.38 13.67 2.29
CA VAL A 35 15.48 14.67 2.86
C VAL A 35 15.77 16.04 2.26
N ASN A 36 14.75 16.64 1.65
CA ASN A 36 14.81 17.98 1.09
C ASN A 36 13.86 18.90 1.86
N GLY A 37 14.28 20.11 2.16
CA GLY A 37 13.47 21.11 2.84
C GLY A 37 13.15 22.28 1.95
N TYR A 38 11.99 22.89 2.17
CA TYR A 38 11.47 23.99 1.38
C TYR A 38 10.90 25.08 2.29
N PHE A 39 10.89 26.30 1.77
CA PHE A 39 10.28 27.46 2.42
C PHE A 39 9.31 28.14 1.47
N ASP A 40 8.33 28.85 2.03
CA ASP A 40 7.41 29.63 1.22
C ASP A 40 7.93 31.07 1.11
N SER A 41 8.46 31.44 -0.07
CA SER A 41 9.09 32.75 -0.28
C SER A 41 8.15 33.94 -0.17
N ARG A 42 6.83 33.72 -0.10
CA ARG A 42 5.82 34.78 0.06
C ARG A 42 5.62 35.14 1.52
N THR A 43 5.67 34.14 2.40
CA THR A 43 5.43 34.28 3.84
C THR A 43 6.68 34.20 4.69
N GLU A 44 7.80 33.74 4.13
CA GLU A 44 9.08 33.51 4.81
C GLU A 44 10.22 34.13 4.01
N THR A 45 11.04 34.94 4.68
CA THR A 45 12.19 35.62 4.05
C THR A 45 13.51 34.89 4.27
N ASP A 46 13.51 33.89 5.15
CA ASP A 46 14.72 33.17 5.56
C ASP A 46 14.77 31.78 4.91
N SER A 47 15.64 31.64 3.91
CA SER A 47 15.89 30.36 3.25
C SER A 47 16.58 29.34 4.17
N VAL A 48 17.14 29.77 5.31
CA VAL A 48 17.71 28.88 6.32
C VAL A 48 16.63 27.94 6.89
N LEU A 49 15.37 28.38 6.96
CA LEU A 49 14.25 27.55 7.43
C LEU A 49 14.11 26.25 6.63
N ALA A 50 14.35 26.28 5.32
CA ALA A 50 14.32 25.08 4.50
C ALA A 50 15.38 24.06 4.97
N SER A 51 16.60 24.53 5.23
CA SER A 51 17.68 23.68 5.73
C SER A 51 17.38 23.15 7.14
N GLU A 52 16.86 23.97 8.03
CA GLU A 52 16.47 23.56 9.39
C GLU A 52 15.37 22.51 9.39
N ARG A 53 14.35 22.65 8.52
CA ARG A 53 13.28 21.67 8.34
C ARG A 53 13.81 20.32 7.88
N ALA A 54 14.71 20.32 6.88
CA ALA A 54 15.35 19.11 6.39
C ALA A 54 16.17 18.43 7.49
N VAL A 55 16.99 19.18 8.20
CA VAL A 55 17.81 18.69 9.32
C VAL A 55 16.95 18.13 10.45
N ASN A 56 15.87 18.82 10.82
CA ASN A 56 14.98 18.36 11.89
C ASN A 56 14.26 17.07 11.51
N LEU A 57 13.83 16.93 10.25
CA LEU A 57 13.20 15.70 9.75
C LEU A 57 14.20 14.54 9.68
N MET A 58 15.40 14.78 9.13
CA MET A 58 16.49 13.81 9.12
C MET A 58 16.80 13.32 10.55
N ASN A 59 17.02 14.24 11.49
CA ASN A 59 17.29 13.91 12.89
C ASN A 59 16.12 13.15 13.55
N ALA A 60 14.88 13.47 13.21
CA ALA A 60 13.71 12.78 13.71
C ALA A 60 13.62 11.33 13.22
N LEU A 61 14.03 11.06 11.98
CA LEU A 61 14.11 9.71 11.41
C LEU A 61 15.31 8.93 11.99
N VAL A 62 16.50 9.54 12.05
CA VAL A 62 17.72 8.94 12.63
C VAL A 62 17.49 8.48 14.07
N ARG A 63 16.78 9.27 14.89
CA ARG A 63 16.45 8.88 16.27
C ARG A 63 15.55 7.64 16.35
N ARG A 64 14.68 7.43 15.35
CA ARG A 64 13.74 6.30 15.29
C ARG A 64 14.37 5.05 14.67
N ALA A 65 15.26 5.24 13.71
CA ALA A 65 15.99 4.18 13.02
C ALA A 65 17.52 4.34 13.19
N PRO A 66 18.07 4.21 14.42
CA PRO A 66 19.50 4.41 14.66
C PRO A 66 20.38 3.41 13.89
N SER A 67 19.88 2.22 13.60
CA SER A 67 20.57 1.20 12.80
C SER A 67 20.61 1.49 11.30
N ALA A 68 19.88 2.51 10.83
CA ALA A 68 19.82 2.93 9.44
C ALA A 68 20.26 4.40 9.27
N ALA A 69 20.91 4.98 10.29
CA ALA A 69 21.24 6.41 10.33
C ALA A 69 22.15 6.85 9.18
N ASP A 70 23.03 5.97 8.71
CA ASP A 70 23.93 6.17 7.57
C ASP A 70 23.21 6.20 6.21
N ARG A 71 21.96 5.74 6.17
CA ARG A 71 21.10 5.73 4.97
C ARG A 71 20.09 6.87 4.93
N ILE A 72 20.25 7.87 5.80
CA ILE A 72 19.40 9.06 5.83
C ILE A 72 20.29 10.28 5.61
N SER A 73 20.06 11.00 4.53
CA SER A 73 20.91 12.12 4.10
C SER A 73 20.07 13.36 3.74
N LEU A 74 20.74 14.51 3.67
CA LEU A 74 20.16 15.74 3.14
C LEU A 74 20.33 15.76 1.62
N GLY A 75 19.30 16.18 0.90
CA GLY A 75 19.40 16.43 -0.53
C GLY A 75 19.87 17.85 -0.85
N ASP A 76 20.01 18.12 -2.16
CA ASP A 76 20.56 19.36 -2.72
C ASP A 76 19.58 20.03 -3.70
N THR A 77 18.28 19.83 -3.50
CA THR A 77 17.26 20.49 -4.32
C THR A 77 17.17 21.97 -3.98
N ASP A 78 16.81 22.82 -4.95
CA ASP A 78 16.54 24.24 -4.73
C ASP A 78 15.47 24.43 -3.62
N PRO A 79 15.83 25.04 -2.47
CA PRO A 79 14.91 25.23 -1.35
C PRO A 79 13.77 26.21 -1.66
N ALA A 80 13.89 27.02 -2.71
CA ALA A 80 12.84 27.93 -3.17
C ALA A 80 11.85 27.26 -4.14
N ARG A 81 12.09 26.00 -4.53
CA ARG A 81 11.16 25.25 -5.37
C ARG A 81 9.83 25.12 -4.65
N LYS A 82 8.76 25.62 -5.28
CA LYS A 82 7.40 25.52 -4.74
C LYS A 82 6.82 24.13 -5.00
N ARG A 83 6.23 23.53 -3.97
CA ARG A 83 5.42 22.31 -4.10
C ARG A 83 4.12 22.60 -4.86
N VAL A 84 3.53 23.74 -4.56
CA VAL A 84 2.36 24.31 -5.23
C VAL A 84 2.77 25.63 -5.88
N ASP A 85 3.14 25.56 -7.15
CA ASP A 85 3.54 26.74 -7.94
C ASP A 85 2.32 27.44 -8.54
N ARG A 86 1.48 28.00 -7.66
CA ARG A 86 0.31 28.81 -8.05
C ARG A 86 0.07 29.95 -7.10
N GLU A 87 -0.62 30.96 -7.61
CA GLU A 87 -1.17 32.05 -6.82
C GLU A 87 -2.69 32.07 -6.93
N SER A 88 -3.34 32.47 -5.84
CA SER A 88 -4.79 32.61 -5.74
C SER A 88 -5.16 34.03 -5.34
N GLN A 89 -6.19 34.57 -5.99
CA GLN A 89 -6.80 35.85 -5.61
C GLN A 89 -7.62 35.75 -4.31
N PHE A 90 -7.97 34.53 -3.88
CA PHE A 90 -8.70 34.31 -2.63
C PHE A 90 -7.71 34.11 -1.48
N GLU A 91 -7.76 35.01 -0.50
CA GLU A 91 -6.81 35.06 0.63
C GLU A 91 -6.68 33.72 1.36
N GLN A 92 -7.81 33.04 1.63
CA GLN A 92 -7.82 31.74 2.29
C GLN A 92 -7.11 30.65 1.49
N TYR A 93 -7.36 30.57 0.18
CA TYR A 93 -6.68 29.59 -0.67
C TYR A 93 -5.19 29.90 -0.78
N GLN A 94 -4.85 31.18 -0.81
CA GLN A 94 -3.47 31.63 -0.86
C GLN A 94 -2.72 31.24 0.43
N LEU A 95 -3.35 31.39 1.60
CA LEU A 95 -2.83 30.88 2.88
C LEU A 95 -2.58 29.36 2.83
N TRP A 96 -3.55 28.59 2.32
CA TRP A 96 -3.43 27.14 2.20
C TRP A 96 -2.35 26.68 1.21
N ILE A 97 -2.13 27.44 0.14
CA ILE A 97 -1.03 27.20 -0.80
C ILE A 97 0.31 27.39 -0.10
N ASP A 98 0.49 28.47 0.67
CA ASP A 98 1.75 28.70 1.37
C ASP A 98 2.03 27.60 2.41
N GLU A 99 0.98 27.15 3.13
CA GLU A 99 1.08 26.04 4.08
C GLU A 99 1.63 24.77 3.43
N GLU A 100 1.27 24.48 2.18
CA GLU A 100 1.78 23.33 1.45
C GLU A 100 3.22 23.54 0.92
N ASN A 101 3.62 24.79 0.66
CA ASN A 101 4.99 25.11 0.26
C ASN A 101 5.98 25.04 1.43
N ARG A 102 5.51 25.24 2.67
CA ARG A 102 6.30 25.07 3.90
C ARG A 102 6.41 23.59 4.28
N CYS A 103 7.32 22.88 3.63
CA CYS A 103 7.42 21.43 3.78
C CYS A 103 8.85 20.91 3.81
N ALA A 104 8.99 19.66 4.23
CA ALA A 104 10.14 18.83 3.96
C ALA A 104 9.65 17.53 3.34
N GLU A 105 10.30 17.13 2.25
CA GLU A 105 9.97 15.97 1.43
C GLU A 105 11.04 14.90 1.60
N ILE A 106 10.59 13.64 1.56
CA ILE A 106 11.47 12.48 1.58
C ILE A 106 11.43 11.87 0.18
N THR A 107 12.60 11.68 -0.41
CA THR A 107 12.78 10.91 -1.63
C THR A 107 13.46 9.60 -1.28
N VAL A 108 13.04 8.52 -1.94
CA VAL A 108 13.69 7.22 -1.81
C VAL A 108 14.74 7.08 -2.90
N VAL A 109 15.94 6.66 -2.50
CA VAL A 109 17.01 6.26 -3.42
C VAL A 109 17.28 4.77 -3.21
N MET A 110 17.39 4.05 -4.33
CA MET A 110 17.88 2.69 -4.39
C MET A 110 19.00 2.62 -5.42
N PRO A 111 19.86 1.58 -5.38
CA PRO A 111 20.80 1.30 -6.44
C PRO A 111 20.10 1.34 -7.81
N GLU A 112 20.66 2.12 -8.74
CA GLU A 112 20.08 2.30 -10.08
C GLU A 112 20.25 1.02 -10.90
N ILE A 113 19.30 0.11 -10.74
CA ILE A 113 19.22 -1.14 -11.49
C ILE A 113 18.13 -0.98 -12.53
N ARG A 114 18.58 -0.66 -13.73
CA ARG A 114 17.79 -0.54 -14.94
C ARG A 114 18.39 -1.41 -16.03
N PHE A 115 17.53 -2.09 -16.76
CA PHE A 115 17.86 -2.78 -17.99
C PHE A 115 16.97 -2.28 -19.10
N ASP A 116 17.55 -1.86 -20.22
CA ASP A 116 16.79 -1.65 -21.44
C ASP A 116 16.58 -3.02 -22.09
N ILE A 117 15.33 -3.35 -22.38
CA ILE A 117 14.92 -4.66 -22.88
C ILE A 117 14.39 -4.50 -24.32
N ASP A 118 14.66 -5.50 -25.16
CA ASP A 118 14.01 -5.60 -26.45
C ASP A 118 12.52 -5.94 -26.25
N ARG A 119 11.65 -5.10 -26.81
CA ARG A 119 10.20 -5.21 -26.68
C ARG A 119 9.63 -6.53 -27.24
N GLU A 120 10.35 -7.18 -28.16
CA GLU A 120 9.82 -8.34 -28.88
C GLU A 120 10.11 -9.65 -28.15
N SER A 121 11.31 -9.78 -27.55
CA SER A 121 11.72 -11.00 -26.88
C SER A 121 12.93 -10.79 -25.99
N LEU A 122 13.00 -11.61 -24.95
CA LEU A 122 14.15 -11.74 -24.07
C LEU A 122 14.70 -13.16 -24.17
N THR A 123 16.01 -13.31 -24.35
CA THR A 123 16.61 -14.66 -24.31
C THR A 123 16.71 -15.16 -22.88
N ASP A 124 16.66 -16.49 -22.66
CA ASP A 124 16.87 -17.09 -21.34
C ASP A 124 18.18 -16.62 -20.68
N ARG A 125 19.22 -16.37 -21.47
CA ARG A 125 20.51 -15.88 -20.97
C ARG A 125 20.39 -14.47 -20.41
N GLU A 126 19.68 -13.58 -21.10
CA GLU A 126 19.42 -12.21 -20.64
C GLU A 126 18.51 -12.22 -19.41
N ALA A 127 17.46 -13.05 -19.43
CA ALA A 127 16.53 -13.24 -18.31
C ALA A 127 17.25 -13.69 -17.04
N ASN A 128 18.12 -14.70 -17.14
CA ASN A 128 18.94 -15.15 -16.01
C ASN A 128 19.89 -14.05 -15.52
N ALA A 129 20.58 -13.34 -16.43
CA ALA A 129 21.49 -12.27 -16.02
C ALA A 129 20.79 -11.11 -15.32
N ILE A 130 19.56 -10.79 -15.74
CA ILE A 130 18.70 -9.80 -15.10
C ILE A 130 18.30 -10.29 -13.71
N ALA A 131 17.80 -11.53 -13.60
CA ALA A 131 17.35 -12.12 -12.34
C ALA A 131 18.50 -12.23 -11.32
N ASP A 132 19.68 -12.68 -11.74
CA ASP A 132 20.88 -12.77 -10.91
C ASP A 132 21.26 -11.41 -10.30
N LYS A 133 21.03 -10.31 -11.02
CA LYS A 133 21.31 -8.96 -10.53
C LYS A 133 20.21 -8.39 -9.64
N MET A 134 18.94 -8.61 -9.97
CA MET A 134 17.80 -7.96 -9.29
C MET A 134 17.23 -8.76 -8.11
N ALA A 135 17.27 -10.09 -8.18
CA ALA A 135 16.67 -10.94 -7.15
C ALA A 135 17.21 -10.67 -5.74
N PRO A 136 18.53 -10.45 -5.50
CA PRO A 136 19.04 -10.13 -4.16
C PRO A 136 18.35 -8.91 -3.54
N TYR A 137 18.22 -7.82 -4.31
CA TYR A 137 17.57 -6.61 -3.83
C TYR A 137 16.09 -6.81 -3.53
N LEU A 138 15.38 -7.59 -4.35
CA LEU A 138 14.00 -7.91 -4.02
C LEU A 138 13.93 -8.74 -2.73
N VAL A 139 14.75 -9.77 -2.58
CA VAL A 139 14.75 -10.64 -1.40
C VAL A 139 15.01 -9.84 -0.11
N ASP A 140 16.00 -8.95 -0.13
CA ASP A 140 16.42 -8.22 1.06
C ASP A 140 15.51 -7.01 1.38
N ASN A 141 14.80 -6.48 0.38
CA ASN A 141 13.97 -5.28 0.55
C ASN A 141 12.47 -5.60 0.31
N PRO A 142 11.69 -5.92 1.35
CA PRO A 142 10.30 -6.39 1.23
C PRO A 142 9.33 -5.37 0.62
N PHE A 143 9.69 -4.08 0.59
CA PHE A 143 8.89 -3.02 -0.02
C PHE A 143 9.38 -2.60 -1.41
N ALA A 144 10.52 -3.12 -1.86
CA ALA A 144 10.97 -2.93 -3.23
C ALA A 144 10.15 -3.79 -4.20
N VAL A 145 9.91 -3.23 -5.39
CA VAL A 145 9.27 -3.91 -6.52
C VAL A 145 10.15 -3.77 -7.75
N ALA A 146 10.09 -4.74 -8.65
CA ALA A 146 10.68 -4.63 -9.98
C ALA A 146 9.55 -4.43 -10.99
N VAL A 147 9.71 -3.53 -11.95
CA VAL A 147 8.64 -3.17 -12.89
C VAL A 147 9.16 -3.26 -14.31
N VAL A 148 8.52 -4.10 -15.12
CA VAL A 148 8.69 -4.16 -16.58
C VAL A 148 7.79 -3.08 -17.18
N ARG A 149 8.35 -2.13 -17.91
CA ARG A 149 7.62 -1.04 -18.56
C ARG A 149 7.83 -1.05 -20.05
N CYS A 150 6.74 -0.99 -20.82
CA CYS A 150 6.81 -0.65 -22.24
C CYS A 150 6.32 0.78 -22.48
N SER A 151 6.89 1.43 -23.50
CA SER A 151 6.47 2.76 -23.93
C SER A 151 5.01 2.80 -24.35
N GLU A 152 4.27 3.78 -23.86
CA GLU A 152 2.91 4.12 -24.33
C GLU A 152 2.91 5.09 -25.51
N THR A 153 4.06 5.70 -25.81
CA THR A 153 4.16 6.65 -26.91
C THR A 153 3.97 5.95 -28.25
N GLY A 154 2.98 6.42 -29.02
CA GLY A 154 2.73 5.96 -30.39
C GLY A 154 1.87 4.70 -30.54
N ILE A 155 1.42 4.09 -29.44
CA ILE A 155 0.60 2.87 -29.44
C ILE A 155 -0.57 2.96 -28.46
N GLU A 156 -1.52 2.02 -28.56
CA GLU A 156 -2.63 1.93 -27.61
C GLU A 156 -2.16 1.41 -26.25
N LEU A 157 -2.86 1.82 -25.17
CA LEU A 157 -2.51 1.42 -23.80
C LEU A 157 -2.52 -0.11 -23.61
N SER A 158 -3.48 -0.80 -24.21
CA SER A 158 -3.56 -2.27 -24.16
C SER A 158 -2.36 -2.93 -24.84
N GLU A 159 -1.89 -2.39 -25.98
CA GLU A 159 -0.72 -2.91 -26.68
C GLU A 159 0.57 -2.73 -25.85
N ALA A 160 0.72 -1.56 -25.20
CA ALA A 160 1.84 -1.32 -24.30
C ALA A 160 1.83 -2.26 -23.08
N LEU A 161 0.64 -2.54 -22.52
CA LEU A 161 0.51 -3.49 -21.42
C LEU A 161 0.78 -4.92 -21.89
N ASP A 162 0.23 -5.36 -23.03
CA ASP A 162 0.47 -6.69 -23.58
C ASP A 162 1.97 -6.95 -23.79
N CYS A 163 2.71 -5.95 -24.28
CA CYS A 163 4.18 -5.97 -24.34
C CYS A 163 4.81 -6.22 -22.97
N ALA A 164 4.42 -5.44 -21.96
CA ALA A 164 4.98 -5.54 -20.62
C ALA A 164 4.67 -6.89 -19.95
N PHE A 165 3.44 -7.40 -20.10
CA PHE A 165 3.04 -8.71 -19.58
C PHE A 165 3.76 -9.86 -20.28
N ASN A 166 3.94 -9.79 -21.59
CA ASN A 166 4.71 -10.78 -22.34
C ASN A 166 6.16 -10.83 -21.83
N LEU A 167 6.84 -9.68 -21.74
CA LEU A 167 8.20 -9.60 -21.21
C LEU A 167 8.28 -10.07 -19.74
N LYS A 168 7.32 -9.69 -18.90
CA LYS A 168 7.21 -10.18 -17.52
C LYS A 168 7.13 -11.71 -17.46
N SER A 169 6.32 -12.34 -18.32
CA SER A 169 6.17 -13.79 -18.35
C SER A 169 7.47 -14.53 -18.73
N GLN A 170 8.31 -13.89 -19.57
CA GLN A 170 9.63 -14.40 -19.94
C GLN A 170 10.67 -14.22 -18.81
N LEU A 171 10.44 -13.28 -17.88
CA LEU A 171 11.34 -12.98 -16.76
C LEU A 171 10.99 -13.75 -15.48
N GLU A 172 9.71 -13.82 -15.12
CA GLU A 172 9.25 -14.18 -13.77
C GLU A 172 9.76 -15.54 -13.29
N ASN A 173 9.91 -16.51 -14.20
CA ASN A 173 10.34 -17.87 -13.88
C ASN A 173 11.83 -17.97 -13.52
N HIS A 174 12.62 -16.95 -13.86
CA HIS A 174 14.03 -16.84 -13.48
C HIS A 174 14.20 -16.27 -12.06
N PHE A 175 13.15 -15.70 -11.48
CA PHE A 175 13.19 -15.17 -10.11
C PHE A 175 12.76 -16.22 -9.07
N PRO A 176 13.29 -16.12 -7.84
CA PRO A 176 12.81 -16.90 -6.70
C PRO A 176 11.30 -16.74 -6.48
N GLU A 177 10.61 -17.83 -6.15
CA GLU A 177 9.14 -17.85 -6.01
C GLU A 177 8.60 -16.79 -5.05
N ASN A 178 9.29 -16.57 -3.93
CA ASN A 178 8.92 -15.62 -2.88
C ASN A 178 9.00 -14.13 -3.30
N VAL A 179 9.53 -13.82 -4.49
CA VAL A 179 9.61 -12.44 -4.99
C VAL A 179 8.84 -12.21 -6.29
N ARG A 180 8.30 -13.25 -6.92
CA ARG A 180 7.62 -13.15 -8.23
C ARG A 180 6.41 -12.22 -8.19
N ASN A 181 5.67 -12.20 -7.08
CA ASN A 181 4.53 -11.30 -6.87
C ASN A 181 4.92 -9.82 -6.74
N ARG A 182 6.22 -9.49 -6.70
CA ARG A 182 6.74 -8.12 -6.69
C ARG A 182 7.40 -7.72 -8.01
N ILE A 183 7.26 -8.56 -9.03
CA ILE A 183 7.59 -8.24 -10.41
C ILE A 183 6.29 -7.78 -11.06
N LEU A 184 6.19 -6.51 -11.39
CA LEU A 184 5.00 -5.89 -11.98
C LEU A 184 5.23 -5.64 -13.48
N ALA A 185 4.15 -5.65 -14.24
CA ALA A 185 4.08 -5.17 -15.61
C ALA A 185 3.33 -3.84 -15.60
N SER A 186 3.85 -2.87 -16.33
CA SER A 186 3.25 -1.54 -16.44
C SER A 186 3.58 -0.93 -17.79
N SER A 187 3.06 0.25 -18.03
CA SER A 187 3.34 1.05 -19.20
C SER A 187 3.63 2.47 -18.76
N SER A 188 4.42 3.20 -19.53
CA SER A 188 4.78 4.58 -19.19
C SER A 188 5.07 5.42 -20.43
N ASN A 189 4.72 6.70 -20.37
CA ASN A 189 5.12 7.73 -21.32
C ASN A 189 6.52 8.30 -21.06
N LEU A 190 7.18 7.90 -19.96
CA LEU A 190 8.56 8.25 -19.64
C LEU A 190 9.56 7.34 -20.36
N VAL A 191 9.11 6.15 -20.79
CA VAL A 191 9.91 5.23 -21.60
C VAL A 191 9.90 5.74 -23.03
N PRO A 192 11.07 5.92 -23.70
CA PRO A 192 11.11 6.43 -25.06
C PRO A 192 10.33 5.55 -26.05
N GLU A 193 9.81 6.17 -27.11
CA GLU A 193 9.03 5.50 -28.14
C GLU A 193 9.71 4.21 -28.66
N GLY A 194 8.95 3.10 -28.66
CA GLY A 194 9.43 1.80 -29.10
C GLY A 194 10.44 1.12 -28.17
N LYS A 195 10.66 1.64 -26.95
CA LYS A 195 11.53 1.03 -25.93
C LYS A 195 10.75 0.32 -24.84
N SER A 196 11.45 -0.57 -24.16
CA SER A 196 11.01 -1.17 -22.91
C SER A 196 12.16 -1.19 -21.90
N GLU A 197 11.82 -1.18 -20.62
CA GLU A 197 12.78 -1.21 -19.52
C GLU A 197 12.32 -2.16 -18.42
N PHE A 198 13.28 -2.64 -17.63
CA PHE A 198 13.02 -3.31 -16.37
C PHE A 198 13.80 -2.63 -15.27
N VAL A 199 13.08 -2.13 -14.27
CA VAL A 199 13.61 -1.21 -13.26
C VAL A 199 13.26 -1.66 -11.86
N LEU A 200 14.16 -1.41 -10.91
CA LEU A 200 13.89 -1.57 -9.49
C LEU A 200 13.33 -0.26 -8.91
N SER A 201 12.28 -0.35 -8.09
CA SER A 201 11.71 0.80 -7.37
C SER A 201 11.56 0.52 -5.88
N GLY A 202 12.09 1.44 -5.06
CA GLY A 202 11.94 1.45 -3.60
C GLY A 202 10.77 2.29 -3.09
N GLU A 203 10.01 2.93 -3.99
CA GLU A 203 8.95 3.89 -3.63
C GLU A 203 7.79 3.25 -2.82
N GLY A 204 7.69 1.92 -2.82
CA GLY A 204 6.79 1.20 -1.92
C GLY A 204 7.01 1.51 -0.44
N ILE A 205 8.19 1.94 -0.04
CA ILE A 205 8.47 2.34 1.33
C ILE A 205 7.65 3.57 1.74
N LEU A 206 7.49 4.54 0.84
CA LEU A 206 6.69 5.74 1.09
C LEU A 206 5.21 5.49 0.84
N TYR A 207 4.88 4.77 -0.23
CA TYR A 207 3.54 4.79 -0.80
C TYR A 207 2.75 3.50 -0.63
N ARG A 208 3.35 2.39 -0.21
CA ARG A 208 2.60 1.15 0.08
C ARG A 208 1.63 1.40 1.24
N PRO A 209 0.31 1.22 1.05
CA PRO A 209 -0.62 1.30 2.15
C PRO A 209 -0.18 0.31 3.22
N LYS A 210 -0.30 0.71 4.49
CA LYS A 210 -0.28 -0.30 5.56
C LYS A 210 -1.49 -1.20 5.30
N GLU A 211 -1.31 -2.52 5.32
CA GLU A 211 -2.45 -3.44 5.34
C GLU A 211 -3.22 -3.17 6.64
N ILE A 212 -4.20 -2.29 6.56
CA ILE A 212 -5.21 -2.17 7.59
C ILE A 212 -6.15 -3.31 7.26
N HIS A 213 -6.13 -4.37 8.07
CA HIS A 213 -7.11 -5.45 7.98
C HIS A 213 -8.47 -4.78 7.82
N SER A 214 -9.08 -4.96 6.64
CA SER A 214 -10.32 -4.29 6.26
C SER A 214 -11.22 -4.31 7.47
N ALA A 215 -11.58 -3.12 7.96
CA ALA A 215 -12.47 -3.01 9.09
C ALA A 215 -13.74 -3.77 8.71
N LEU A 216 -13.86 -4.98 9.22
CA LEU A 216 -15.06 -5.77 9.06
C LEU A 216 -16.14 -4.92 9.72
N SER A 217 -17.02 -4.35 8.90
CA SER A 217 -18.22 -3.65 9.34
C SER A 217 -19.21 -4.58 10.05
N PHE A 218 -18.82 -5.83 10.26
CA PHE A 218 -19.61 -6.87 10.89
C PHE A 218 -19.01 -7.27 12.24
N VAL A 219 -19.81 -7.09 13.29
CA VAL A 219 -19.64 -7.81 14.56
C VAL A 219 -20.43 -9.11 14.41
N PRO A 220 -19.80 -10.29 14.45
CA PRO A 220 -20.53 -11.55 14.45
C PRO A 220 -21.51 -11.58 15.62
N GLU A 221 -22.77 -11.92 15.34
CA GLU A 221 -23.85 -12.03 16.35
C GLU A 221 -23.46 -13.01 17.47
N VAL A 222 -22.61 -14.00 17.15
CA VAL A 222 -22.01 -14.94 18.10
C VAL A 222 -20.55 -15.17 17.71
N LEU A 223 -19.61 -14.81 18.57
CA LEU A 223 -18.24 -15.31 18.50
C LEU A 223 -18.22 -16.72 19.10
N ALA A 224 -17.75 -17.70 18.34
CA ALA A 224 -17.51 -19.02 18.89
C ALA A 224 -16.36 -18.93 19.92
N GLU A 225 -16.55 -19.46 21.13
CA GLU A 225 -15.47 -19.56 22.11
C GLU A 225 -14.31 -20.38 21.53
N CYS A 226 -13.10 -19.81 21.47
CA CYS A 226 -11.90 -20.54 21.06
C CYS A 226 -11.17 -21.08 22.29
N GLU A 227 -11.24 -22.38 22.53
CA GLU A 227 -10.43 -23.06 23.54
C GLU A 227 -9.19 -23.67 22.89
N ILE A 228 -8.03 -23.05 23.11
CA ILE A 228 -6.73 -23.58 22.69
C ILE A 228 -6.27 -24.57 23.75
N LYS A 229 -6.08 -25.82 23.33
CA LYS A 229 -5.52 -26.89 24.18
C LYS A 229 -4.07 -27.11 23.82
N ASN A 230 -3.20 -27.02 24.81
CA ASN A 230 -1.77 -27.20 24.65
C ASN A 230 -1.26 -28.25 25.64
N ARG A 231 -0.17 -28.92 25.25
CA ARG A 231 0.49 -29.93 26.07
C ARG A 231 1.99 -29.85 25.87
N VAL A 232 2.71 -29.58 26.94
CA VAL A 232 4.17 -29.63 26.96
C VAL A 232 4.58 -30.86 27.79
N LYS A 233 5.52 -31.64 27.26
CA LYS A 233 6.15 -32.74 28.00
C LYS A 233 7.62 -32.42 28.10
N THR A 234 8.08 -32.15 29.32
CA THR A 234 9.47 -31.80 29.60
C THR A 234 9.80 -32.26 31.03
N ASP A 235 11.05 -32.67 31.24
CA ASP A 235 11.60 -32.96 32.57
C ASP A 235 12.22 -31.70 33.21
N LEU A 236 12.34 -30.62 32.43
CA LEU A 236 12.89 -29.31 32.84
C LEU A 236 11.77 -28.29 33.06
N LYS A 237 11.99 -27.34 33.97
CA LYS A 237 11.03 -26.26 34.19
C LYS A 237 11.01 -25.31 33.01
N ILE A 238 9.81 -24.86 32.65
CA ILE A 238 9.61 -23.87 31.60
C ILE A 238 9.87 -22.48 32.19
N ALA A 239 10.76 -21.70 31.56
CA ALA A 239 11.03 -20.32 31.94
C ALA A 239 9.96 -19.38 31.38
N GLN A 240 9.67 -19.51 30.09
CA GLN A 240 8.67 -18.71 29.39
C GLN A 240 8.05 -19.46 28.21
N TRP A 241 6.86 -19.00 27.82
CA TRP A 241 6.11 -19.56 26.70
C TRP A 241 5.27 -18.49 26.03
N SER A 242 4.96 -18.71 24.75
CA SER A 242 4.00 -17.93 23.99
C SER A 242 3.20 -18.82 23.05
N ILE A 243 1.93 -18.47 22.83
CA ILE A 243 1.14 -18.99 21.71
C ILE A 243 1.07 -17.90 20.66
N VAL A 244 1.58 -18.21 19.48
CA VAL A 244 1.77 -17.30 18.37
C VAL A 244 0.82 -17.67 17.25
N LEU A 245 0.16 -16.68 16.67
CA LEU A 245 -0.56 -16.85 15.41
C LEU A 245 0.45 -16.76 14.25
N ALA A 246 0.45 -17.73 13.35
CA ALA A 246 1.29 -17.72 12.15
C ALA A 246 0.45 -17.79 10.87
N ASP A 247 0.93 -17.16 9.81
CA ASP A 247 0.32 -17.25 8.48
C ASP A 247 0.66 -18.59 7.77
N ARG A 248 0.20 -18.74 6.52
CA ARG A 248 0.45 -19.92 5.68
C ARG A 248 1.91 -20.13 5.29
N THR A 249 2.72 -19.09 5.34
CA THR A 249 4.17 -19.17 5.09
C THR A 249 4.94 -19.61 6.34
N GLY A 250 4.26 -19.71 7.48
CA GLY A 250 4.86 -20.00 8.78
C GLY A 250 5.44 -18.76 9.47
N ARG A 251 5.24 -17.57 8.90
CA ARG A 251 5.64 -16.31 9.52
C ARG A 251 4.76 -16.03 10.72
N SER A 252 5.39 -15.90 11.88
CA SER A 252 4.74 -15.44 13.12
C SER A 252 4.19 -14.03 12.92
N LEU A 253 2.91 -13.83 13.22
CA LEU A 253 2.21 -12.55 13.12
C LEU A 253 2.24 -11.81 14.46
N TRP A 254 1.68 -12.41 15.51
CA TRP A 254 1.72 -11.87 16.88
C TRP A 254 1.47 -12.95 17.94
N ASP A 255 1.83 -12.64 19.19
CA ASP A 255 1.52 -13.44 20.36
C ASP A 255 0.06 -13.25 20.77
N ILE A 256 -0.71 -14.35 20.80
CA ILE A 256 -2.07 -14.37 21.34
C ILE A 256 -2.01 -14.24 22.87
N VAL A 257 -1.10 -14.98 23.49
CA VAL A 257 -0.86 -14.97 24.93
C VAL A 257 0.55 -15.46 25.21
N SER A 258 1.17 -14.90 26.24
CA SER A 258 2.47 -15.33 26.73
C SER A 258 2.50 -15.38 28.26
N GLY A 259 3.45 -16.12 28.81
CA GLY A 259 3.56 -16.31 30.24
C GLY A 259 4.91 -16.87 30.68
N LYS A 260 5.09 -16.92 32.00
CA LYS A 260 6.23 -17.57 32.66
C LYS A 260 5.80 -18.85 33.35
N GLY A 261 6.73 -19.79 33.53
CA GLY A 261 6.42 -21.10 34.11
C GLY A 261 5.69 -22.01 33.13
N ASP A 262 5.02 -23.04 33.65
CA ASP A 262 4.31 -23.99 32.80
C ASP A 262 3.08 -23.33 32.14
N PRO A 263 2.84 -23.56 30.83
CA PRO A 263 1.67 -23.02 30.17
C PRO A 263 0.41 -23.71 30.68
N PRO A 264 -0.70 -22.98 30.89
CA PRO A 264 -1.97 -23.57 31.28
C PRO A 264 -2.43 -24.55 30.20
N ALA A 265 -3.09 -25.65 30.58
CA ALA A 265 -3.51 -26.69 29.61
C ALA A 265 -4.61 -26.23 28.64
N LYS A 266 -5.27 -25.12 28.97
CA LYS A 266 -6.39 -24.54 28.24
C LYS A 266 -6.26 -23.02 28.28
N ILE A 267 -6.40 -22.39 27.13
CA ILE A 267 -6.38 -20.94 26.95
C ILE A 267 -7.64 -20.55 26.18
N SER A 268 -8.36 -19.54 26.69
CA SER A 268 -9.48 -18.95 25.96
C SER A 268 -8.96 -17.79 25.12
N TRP A 269 -9.36 -17.75 23.85
CA TRP A 269 -9.08 -16.65 22.94
C TRP A 269 -10.38 -16.21 22.25
N ASP A 270 -10.50 -14.91 22.03
CA ASP A 270 -11.68 -14.24 21.48
C ASP A 270 -11.55 -13.91 19.99
N TRP A 271 -10.58 -14.51 19.30
CA TRP A 271 -10.27 -14.30 17.88
C TRP A 271 -9.79 -12.89 17.53
N ARG A 272 -9.40 -12.09 18.54
CA ARG A 272 -8.91 -10.73 18.31
C ARG A 272 -7.40 -10.65 18.18
N ASP A 273 -6.96 -9.71 17.36
CA ASP A 273 -5.59 -9.24 17.30
C ASP A 273 -5.28 -8.28 18.48
N PRO A 274 -4.02 -7.86 18.68
CA PRO A 274 -3.63 -6.96 19.78
C PRO A 274 -4.28 -5.56 19.71
N GLU A 275 -4.78 -5.15 18.55
CA GLU A 275 -5.50 -3.89 18.35
C GLU A 275 -7.02 -4.05 18.59
N GLY A 276 -7.49 -5.27 18.84
CA GLY A 276 -8.88 -5.62 19.08
C GLY A 276 -9.67 -5.90 17.80
N GLY A 277 -9.03 -5.95 16.64
CA GLY A 277 -9.63 -6.37 15.37
C GLY A 277 -9.87 -7.88 15.32
N LEU A 278 -10.84 -8.35 14.54
CA LEU A 278 -11.07 -9.79 14.32
C LEU A 278 -10.11 -10.33 13.26
N LEU A 279 -9.78 -11.63 13.35
CA LEU A 279 -9.07 -12.31 12.25
C LEU A 279 -9.80 -12.12 10.90
N PRO A 280 -9.05 -11.92 9.79
CA PRO A 280 -9.62 -11.86 8.45
C PRO A 280 -10.42 -13.13 8.08
N PHE A 281 -11.65 -12.96 7.58
CA PHE A 281 -12.46 -14.07 7.06
C PHE A 281 -11.84 -14.75 5.86
N GLY A 282 -12.05 -16.06 5.74
CA GLY A 282 -11.55 -16.88 4.63
C GLY A 282 -10.04 -17.09 4.62
N LYS A 283 -9.26 -16.36 5.43
CA LYS A 283 -7.86 -16.67 5.68
C LYS A 283 -7.74 -17.78 6.71
N ARG A 284 -6.69 -18.58 6.52
CA ARG A 284 -6.36 -19.72 7.37
C ARG A 284 -5.00 -19.47 8.00
N PHE A 285 -4.90 -19.79 9.28
CA PHE A 285 -3.75 -19.53 10.14
C PHE A 285 -3.36 -20.79 10.90
N THR A 286 -2.17 -20.77 11.48
CA THR A 286 -1.69 -21.85 12.35
C THR A 286 -1.39 -21.29 13.73
N LEU A 287 -1.69 -22.05 14.78
CA LEU A 287 -1.31 -21.69 16.15
C LEU A 287 0.00 -22.39 16.50
N CYS A 288 1.01 -21.64 16.92
CA CYS A 288 2.30 -22.19 17.32
C CYS A 288 2.58 -21.92 18.79
N LEU A 289 2.81 -22.97 19.57
CA LEU A 289 3.35 -22.87 20.92
C LEU A 289 4.87 -22.81 20.84
N GLU A 290 5.44 -21.73 21.34
CA GLU A 290 6.86 -21.54 21.55
C GLU A 290 7.15 -21.60 23.05
N VAL A 291 8.13 -22.41 23.45
CA VAL A 291 8.52 -22.62 24.85
C VAL A 291 10.02 -22.52 24.97
N GLU A 292 10.47 -21.87 26.05
CA GLU A 292 11.86 -21.79 26.47
C GLU A 292 12.00 -22.34 27.88
N ASP A 293 12.92 -23.29 28.07
CA ASP A 293 13.21 -23.86 29.39
C ASP A 293 14.17 -23.00 30.21
N GLU A 294 14.39 -23.36 31.47
CA GLU A 294 15.31 -22.65 32.37
C GLU A 294 16.80 -22.72 31.96
N LEU A 295 17.15 -23.58 31.00
CA LEU A 295 18.49 -23.68 30.42
C LEU A 295 18.62 -22.90 29.09
N GLY A 296 17.57 -22.20 28.67
CA GLY A 296 17.52 -21.41 27.43
C GLY A 296 17.27 -22.24 26.16
N GLN A 297 16.89 -23.52 26.27
CA GLN A 297 16.53 -24.33 25.12
C GLN A 297 15.13 -23.94 24.63
N LYS A 298 14.98 -23.77 23.32
CA LYS A 298 13.73 -23.37 22.69
C LYS A 298 13.12 -24.52 21.90
N SER A 299 11.81 -24.65 21.98
CA SER A 299 11.04 -25.58 21.16
C SER A 299 9.77 -24.91 20.63
N LYS A 300 9.38 -25.28 19.41
CA LYS A 300 8.19 -24.78 18.72
C LYS A 300 7.34 -25.95 18.24
N ALA A 301 6.03 -25.88 18.47
CA ALA A 301 5.07 -26.85 17.98
C ALA A 301 3.82 -26.13 17.44
N CYS A 302 3.44 -26.40 16.20
CA CYS A 302 2.31 -25.76 15.55
C CYS A 302 1.11 -26.71 15.39
N SER A 303 -0.10 -26.16 15.33
CA SER A 303 -1.33 -26.92 15.13
C SER A 303 -1.30 -27.67 13.81
N SER A 304 -1.77 -28.92 13.80
CA SER A 304 -1.82 -29.75 12.58
C SER A 304 -2.96 -29.39 11.64
N LYS A 305 -3.95 -28.64 12.13
CA LYS A 305 -5.04 -28.08 11.33
C LYS A 305 -4.90 -26.57 11.32
N GLU A 306 -5.17 -25.98 10.16
CA GLU A 306 -5.36 -24.54 10.07
C GLU A 306 -6.64 -24.14 10.81
N ILE A 307 -6.58 -23.00 11.48
CA ILE A 307 -7.72 -22.31 12.07
C ILE A 307 -8.10 -21.13 11.18
N GLY A 308 -9.35 -20.72 11.23
CA GLY A 308 -9.84 -19.56 10.48
C GLY A 308 -11.33 -19.43 10.68
N THR A 309 -11.89 -18.36 10.16
CA THR A 309 -13.31 -18.08 10.25
C THR A 309 -13.98 -18.46 8.92
N ASP A 310 -15.09 -19.20 9.02
CA ASP A 310 -15.93 -19.60 7.89
C ASP A 310 -17.21 -18.76 7.90
N VAL A 311 -17.65 -18.27 6.74
CA VAL A 311 -18.87 -17.48 6.62
C VAL A 311 -20.08 -18.39 6.39
N THR A 312 -21.10 -18.25 7.23
CA THR A 312 -22.27 -19.16 7.26
C THR A 312 -23.50 -18.67 6.49
N ARG A 313 -23.64 -17.35 6.20
CA ARG A 313 -24.85 -16.82 5.55
C ARG A 313 -24.61 -15.77 4.47
N LEU A 314 -24.02 -14.64 4.83
CA LEU A 314 -23.75 -13.52 3.93
C LEU A 314 -22.42 -12.90 4.36
N GLU A 315 -21.47 -12.77 3.43
CA GLU A 315 -20.26 -11.97 3.61
C GLU A 315 -20.48 -10.66 2.87
N GLU A 316 -20.50 -9.55 3.59
CA GLU A 316 -20.34 -8.22 2.99
C GLU A 316 -18.96 -7.70 3.39
N ARG A 317 -18.17 -7.34 2.39
CA ARG A 317 -16.83 -6.81 2.58
C ARG A 317 -16.68 -5.52 1.79
N THR A 318 -16.11 -4.49 2.43
CA THR A 318 -15.75 -3.24 1.76
C THR A 318 -14.26 -3.01 1.89
N ASP A 319 -13.53 -3.04 0.77
CA ASP A 319 -12.13 -2.67 0.70
C ASP A 319 -12.01 -1.23 0.21
N ARG A 320 -11.26 -0.38 0.93
CA ARG A 320 -10.96 1.00 0.52
C ARG A 320 -9.46 1.16 0.31
N LEU A 321 -9.03 1.23 -0.95
CA LEU A 321 -7.61 1.28 -1.30
C LEU A 321 -7.29 2.59 -2.00
N LEU A 322 -6.33 3.35 -1.44
CA LEU A 322 -5.81 4.52 -2.13
C LEU A 322 -4.96 4.05 -3.31
N LEU A 323 -5.43 4.37 -4.52
CA LEU A 323 -4.77 3.95 -5.75
C LEU A 323 -3.67 4.94 -6.15
N VAL A 324 -4.06 6.19 -6.35
CA VAL A 324 -3.18 7.22 -6.91
C VAL A 324 -3.38 8.52 -6.15
N GLN A 325 -2.28 9.14 -5.73
CA GLN A 325 -2.24 10.53 -5.28
C GLN A 325 -1.79 11.40 -6.44
N PHE A 326 -2.38 12.58 -6.57
CA PHE A 326 -2.11 13.48 -7.69
C PHE A 326 -1.39 14.72 -7.22
N VAL A 327 -0.54 15.26 -8.09
CA VAL A 327 0.03 16.59 -7.89
C VAL A 327 -1.07 17.66 -7.97
N PHE A 328 -0.78 18.85 -7.45
CA PHE A 328 -1.76 19.93 -7.41
C PHE A 328 -2.28 20.31 -8.81
N ASP A 329 -3.60 20.52 -8.89
CA ASP A 329 -4.35 20.92 -10.10
C ASP A 329 -3.90 20.24 -11.40
N ALA A 330 -3.54 18.97 -11.33
CA ALA A 330 -3.23 18.18 -12.51
C ALA A 330 -3.74 16.73 -12.37
N PRO A 331 -3.99 16.04 -13.51
CA PRO A 331 -4.26 14.61 -13.55
C PRO A 331 -2.96 13.77 -13.55
N ALA A 332 -1.81 14.34 -13.14
CA ALA A 332 -0.55 13.62 -13.03
C ALA A 332 -0.40 12.99 -11.63
N ALA A 333 -0.03 11.71 -11.60
CA ALA A 333 0.29 11.01 -10.37
C ALA A 333 1.51 11.63 -9.69
N GLN A 334 1.53 11.61 -8.36
CA GLN A 334 2.68 12.08 -7.57
C GLN A 334 3.91 11.18 -7.72
N SER A 335 3.69 9.90 -8.07
CA SER A 335 4.74 8.91 -8.26
C SER A 335 4.30 7.89 -9.32
N GLN A 336 5.24 7.45 -10.15
CA GLN A 336 5.00 6.40 -11.15
C GLN A 336 4.67 5.05 -10.47
N TYR A 337 5.25 4.77 -9.30
CA TYR A 337 4.96 3.55 -8.55
C TYR A 337 3.47 3.39 -8.21
N LEU A 338 2.75 4.50 -7.97
CA LEU A 338 1.30 4.44 -7.71
C LEU A 338 0.50 3.95 -8.94
N GLN A 339 0.99 4.22 -10.15
CA GLN A 339 0.40 3.69 -11.37
C GLN A 339 0.79 2.22 -11.60
N ASP A 340 2.04 1.86 -11.31
CA ASP A 340 2.55 0.50 -11.50
C ASP A 340 1.78 -0.53 -10.64
N ARG A 341 1.34 -0.13 -9.44
CA ARG A 341 0.53 -0.98 -8.56
C ARG A 341 -0.90 -1.26 -9.04
N LEU A 342 -1.37 -0.62 -10.10
CA LEU A 342 -2.71 -0.91 -10.62
C LEU A 342 -2.85 -2.36 -11.12
N GLU A 343 -1.75 -3.03 -11.46
CA GLU A 343 -1.76 -4.47 -11.73
C GLU A 343 -2.32 -5.26 -10.53
N ASP A 344 -1.81 -5.01 -9.31
CA ASP A 344 -2.24 -5.74 -8.10
C ASP A 344 -3.74 -5.59 -7.85
N VAL A 345 -4.27 -4.39 -8.10
CA VAL A 345 -5.69 -4.08 -7.91
C VAL A 345 -6.54 -4.77 -8.98
N ALA A 346 -6.08 -4.78 -10.23
CA ALA A 346 -6.75 -5.50 -11.31
C ALA A 346 -6.81 -7.01 -11.03
N ARG A 347 -5.69 -7.59 -10.57
CA ARG A 347 -5.63 -9.00 -10.15
C ARG A 347 -6.58 -9.28 -9.00
N HIS A 348 -6.61 -8.42 -7.98
CA HIS A 348 -7.54 -8.57 -6.85
C HIS A 348 -9.01 -8.56 -7.33
N ILE A 349 -9.41 -7.62 -8.19
CA ILE A 349 -10.77 -7.59 -8.73
C ILE A 349 -11.08 -8.85 -9.54
N ILE A 350 -10.15 -9.30 -10.40
CA ILE A 350 -10.33 -10.52 -11.20
C ILE A 350 -10.46 -11.76 -10.32
N GLU A 351 -9.54 -11.95 -9.38
CA GLU A 351 -9.50 -13.10 -8.48
C GLU A 351 -10.77 -13.19 -7.64
N ARG A 352 -11.26 -12.06 -7.11
CA ARG A 352 -12.48 -12.01 -6.30
C ARG A 352 -13.74 -12.15 -7.15
N GLY A 353 -13.81 -11.46 -8.28
CA GLY A 353 -14.95 -11.54 -9.21
C GLY A 353 -15.12 -12.92 -9.83
N SER A 354 -14.05 -13.70 -9.98
CA SER A 354 -14.11 -15.07 -10.52
C SER A 354 -14.62 -16.11 -9.51
N LEU A 355 -14.87 -15.72 -8.25
CA LEU A 355 -15.39 -16.64 -7.24
C LEU A 355 -16.89 -16.88 -7.48
N PRO A 356 -17.38 -18.13 -7.31
CA PRO A 356 -18.79 -18.43 -7.40
C PRO A 356 -19.57 -17.70 -6.28
N ASP A 357 -20.79 -17.30 -6.61
CA ASP A 357 -21.74 -16.64 -5.71
C ASP A 357 -21.24 -15.31 -5.11
N VAL A 358 -20.31 -14.65 -5.81
CA VAL A 358 -19.80 -13.32 -5.47
C VAL A 358 -20.38 -12.28 -6.42
N THR A 359 -20.80 -11.15 -5.88
CA THR A 359 -21.05 -9.90 -6.60
C THR A 359 -20.03 -8.87 -6.14
N LEU A 360 -19.40 -8.17 -7.08
CA LEU A 360 -18.33 -7.22 -6.80
C LEU A 360 -18.61 -5.89 -7.49
N ASP A 361 -18.82 -4.84 -6.71
CA ASP A 361 -18.99 -3.48 -7.19
C ASP A 361 -17.77 -2.63 -6.82
N ALA A 362 -16.97 -2.24 -7.81
CA ALA A 362 -15.81 -1.40 -7.65
C ALA A 362 -16.08 0.03 -8.13
N GLU A 363 -16.04 0.99 -7.20
CA GLU A 363 -16.18 2.42 -7.50
C GLU A 363 -14.83 3.14 -7.39
N LEU A 364 -14.40 3.76 -8.49
CA LEU A 364 -13.21 4.58 -8.60
C LEU A 364 -13.60 6.02 -8.27
N GLN A 365 -13.33 6.44 -7.04
CA GLN A 365 -13.72 7.74 -6.49
C GLN A 365 -12.58 8.74 -6.67
N GLY A 366 -12.75 9.69 -7.58
CA GLY A 366 -11.84 10.81 -7.75
C GLY A 366 -12.17 11.92 -6.77
N HIS A 367 -11.13 12.49 -6.16
CA HIS A 367 -11.25 13.58 -5.21
C HIS A 367 -10.28 14.72 -5.53
N THR A 368 -10.67 15.91 -5.09
CA THR A 368 -9.83 17.10 -5.02
C THR A 368 -9.83 17.62 -3.59
N ASP A 369 -8.99 18.60 -3.32
CA ASP A 369 -9.13 19.40 -2.11
C ASP A 369 -10.07 20.60 -2.36
N GLU A 370 -10.21 21.43 -1.33
CA GLU A 370 -11.06 22.62 -1.32
C GLU A 370 -10.41 23.82 -2.03
N ILE A 371 -9.15 23.71 -2.49
CA ILE A 371 -8.48 24.78 -3.22
C ILE A 371 -8.94 24.73 -4.67
N GLY A 372 -9.78 25.69 -5.07
CA GLY A 372 -10.24 25.81 -6.45
C GLY A 372 -11.69 26.28 -6.55
N GLY A 373 -12.19 26.34 -7.78
CA GLY A 373 -13.62 26.56 -8.02
C GLY A 373 -14.36 25.23 -8.05
N GLU A 374 -15.50 25.14 -7.36
CA GLU A 374 -16.33 23.92 -7.24
C GLU A 374 -16.52 23.18 -8.58
N ARG A 375 -16.93 23.89 -9.64
CA ARG A 375 -17.12 23.29 -10.97
C ARG A 375 -15.83 22.65 -11.51
N ARG A 376 -14.68 23.32 -11.38
CA ARG A 376 -13.40 22.79 -11.87
C ARG A 376 -12.95 21.61 -11.01
N ASN A 377 -13.19 21.65 -9.71
CA ASN A 377 -12.86 20.55 -8.79
C ASN A 377 -13.68 19.29 -9.10
N ILE A 378 -14.97 19.43 -9.41
CA ILE A 378 -15.80 18.33 -9.88
C ILE A 378 -15.25 17.77 -11.19
N GLU A 379 -15.04 18.62 -12.21
CA GLU A 379 -14.49 18.21 -13.51
C GLU A 379 -13.14 17.49 -13.36
N LEU A 380 -12.20 18.04 -12.58
CA LEU A 380 -10.89 17.46 -12.35
C LEU A 380 -10.96 16.13 -11.57
N SER A 381 -11.85 16.03 -10.59
CA SER A 381 -12.05 14.79 -9.84
C SER A 381 -12.57 13.66 -10.74
N GLU A 382 -13.49 13.97 -11.65
CA GLU A 382 -14.00 13.04 -12.66
C GLU A 382 -12.90 12.65 -13.66
N GLU A 383 -12.16 13.63 -14.21
CA GLU A 383 -11.04 13.42 -15.12
C GLU A 383 -10.01 12.42 -14.54
N ARG A 384 -9.68 12.57 -13.25
CA ARG A 384 -8.77 11.66 -12.52
C ARG A 384 -9.35 10.27 -12.37
N ALA A 385 -10.62 10.15 -11.99
CA ALA A 385 -11.28 8.87 -11.79
C ALA A 385 -11.37 8.08 -13.10
N VAL A 386 -11.79 8.73 -14.18
CA VAL A 386 -11.87 8.14 -15.54
C VAL A 386 -10.49 7.73 -16.05
N ALA A 387 -9.45 8.53 -15.81
CA ALA A 387 -8.09 8.18 -16.22
C ALA A 387 -7.58 6.90 -15.54
N VAL A 388 -7.88 6.73 -14.24
CA VAL A 388 -7.53 5.52 -13.48
C VAL A 388 -8.39 4.33 -13.91
N GLU A 389 -9.70 4.52 -14.10
CA GLU A 389 -10.60 3.47 -14.58
C GLU A 389 -10.14 2.92 -15.93
N ARG A 390 -9.84 3.78 -16.90
CA ARG A 390 -9.36 3.38 -18.23
C ARG A 390 -8.12 2.49 -18.13
N ARG A 391 -7.16 2.84 -17.27
CA ARG A 391 -5.94 2.06 -17.08
C ARG A 391 -6.21 0.75 -16.33
N LEU A 392 -7.03 0.76 -15.28
CA LEU A 392 -7.44 -0.43 -14.54
C LEU A 392 -8.14 -1.45 -15.46
N ARG A 393 -9.07 -0.99 -16.30
CA ARG A 393 -9.76 -1.83 -17.28
C ARG A 393 -8.81 -2.40 -18.32
N ALA A 394 -7.84 -1.62 -18.80
CA ALA A 394 -6.81 -2.12 -19.70
C ALA A 394 -5.96 -3.24 -19.05
N TYR A 395 -5.57 -3.07 -17.78
CA TYR A 395 -4.92 -4.15 -17.00
C TYR A 395 -5.80 -5.39 -16.93
N MET A 396 -7.09 -5.25 -16.59
CA MET A 396 -8.00 -6.39 -16.49
C MET A 396 -8.14 -7.11 -17.84
N GLN A 397 -8.30 -6.36 -18.93
CA GLN A 397 -8.38 -6.89 -20.28
C GLN A 397 -7.14 -7.72 -20.62
N THR A 398 -5.94 -7.18 -20.39
CA THR A 398 -4.67 -7.88 -20.68
C THR A 398 -4.46 -9.10 -19.79
N ILE A 399 -4.72 -9.01 -18.47
CA ILE A 399 -4.58 -10.14 -17.53
C ILE A 399 -5.50 -11.30 -17.92
N LEU A 400 -6.74 -11.00 -18.35
CA LEU A 400 -7.71 -11.99 -18.81
C LEU A 400 -7.45 -12.45 -20.26
N SER A 401 -6.45 -11.89 -20.94
CA SER A 401 -6.14 -12.15 -22.36
C SER A 401 -7.35 -11.91 -23.29
N LEU A 402 -8.09 -10.83 -23.04
CA LEU A 402 -9.30 -10.49 -23.79
C LEU A 402 -8.97 -9.58 -24.98
N PRO A 403 -9.58 -9.80 -26.16
CA PRO A 403 -9.20 -9.10 -27.38
C PRO A 403 -9.66 -7.63 -27.41
N ASP A 404 -10.71 -7.27 -26.68
CA ASP A 404 -11.31 -5.94 -26.71
C ASP A 404 -12.11 -5.63 -25.43
N SER A 405 -12.47 -4.35 -25.25
CA SER A 405 -13.30 -3.90 -24.13
C SER A 405 -14.68 -4.57 -24.08
N ALA A 406 -15.26 -4.92 -25.23
CA ALA A 406 -16.56 -5.58 -25.28
C ALA A 406 -16.51 -6.99 -24.66
N SER A 407 -15.38 -7.68 -24.82
CA SER A 407 -15.11 -8.97 -24.19
C SER A 407 -14.91 -8.82 -22.69
N LEU A 408 -14.25 -7.74 -22.23
CA LEU A 408 -14.16 -7.41 -20.81
C LEU A 408 -15.54 -7.13 -20.21
N ASP A 409 -16.39 -6.37 -20.91
CA ASP A 409 -17.77 -6.09 -20.47
C ASP A 409 -18.61 -7.36 -20.32
N ARG A 410 -18.46 -8.30 -21.27
CA ARG A 410 -19.08 -9.63 -21.16
C ARG A 410 -18.56 -10.40 -19.95
N TRP A 411 -17.24 -10.50 -19.78
CA TRP A 411 -16.65 -11.18 -18.63
C TRP A 411 -17.15 -10.59 -17.31
N MET A 412 -17.17 -9.26 -17.19
CA MET A 412 -17.68 -8.58 -15.99
C MET A 412 -19.16 -8.89 -15.74
N THR A 413 -19.98 -8.86 -16.80
CA THR A 413 -21.41 -9.21 -16.69
C THR A 413 -21.62 -10.66 -16.26
N GLU A 414 -20.87 -11.60 -16.85
CA GLU A 414 -20.95 -13.03 -16.52
C GLU A 414 -20.47 -13.35 -15.10
N ASN A 415 -19.59 -12.53 -14.54
CA ASN A 415 -19.02 -12.69 -13.20
C ASN A 415 -19.61 -11.71 -12.15
N ASN A 416 -20.72 -11.02 -12.47
CA ASN A 416 -21.35 -10.02 -11.59
C ASN A 416 -20.37 -8.99 -11.02
N VAL A 417 -19.45 -8.52 -11.87
CA VAL A 417 -18.47 -7.48 -11.57
C VAL A 417 -18.92 -6.17 -12.18
N THR A 418 -18.91 -5.08 -11.42
CA THR A 418 -19.04 -3.72 -11.94
C THR A 418 -17.82 -2.90 -11.60
N VAL A 419 -17.37 -2.07 -12.55
CA VAL A 419 -16.30 -1.10 -12.35
C VAL A 419 -16.77 0.22 -12.93
N VAL A 420 -16.93 1.23 -12.08
CA VAL A 420 -17.41 2.57 -12.46
C VAL A 420 -16.54 3.64 -11.84
N SER A 421 -16.44 4.80 -12.48
CA SER A 421 -15.78 5.98 -11.94
C SER A 421 -16.76 7.09 -11.59
N LYS A 422 -16.38 7.91 -10.60
CA LYS A 422 -17.13 9.10 -10.18
C LYS A 422 -16.25 10.12 -9.49
N GLY A 423 -16.45 11.40 -9.82
CA GLY A 423 -15.86 12.56 -9.16
C GLY A 423 -16.67 13.02 -7.96
N TYR A 424 -15.97 13.26 -6.84
CA TYR A 424 -16.54 13.74 -5.57
C TYR A 424 -16.04 15.13 -5.16
N ALA A 425 -15.13 15.74 -5.93
CA ALA A 425 -14.44 16.96 -5.53
C ALA A 425 -13.91 16.86 -4.08
N ASP A 426 -14.17 17.86 -3.26
CA ASP A 426 -13.79 17.98 -1.85
C ASP A 426 -14.89 17.58 -0.85
N THR A 427 -16.04 17.12 -1.36
CA THR A 427 -17.24 16.88 -0.54
C THR A 427 -17.15 15.64 0.36
N ASP A 428 -16.20 14.75 0.10
CA ASP A 428 -15.97 13.52 0.89
C ASP A 428 -14.49 13.39 1.32
N PRO A 429 -14.12 13.94 2.50
CA PRO A 429 -12.76 13.90 3.00
C PRO A 429 -12.32 12.46 3.29
N TYR A 430 -11.02 12.17 3.11
CA TYR A 430 -10.52 10.81 3.32
C TYR A 430 -10.75 10.34 4.76
N THR A 431 -11.32 9.15 4.92
CA THR A 431 -11.60 8.55 6.22
C THR A 431 -11.09 7.12 6.29
N LEU A 432 -10.64 6.72 7.48
CA LEU A 432 -10.26 5.35 7.82
C LEU A 432 -11.14 4.86 8.96
N ASP A 433 -11.61 3.62 8.84
CA ASP A 433 -12.28 2.94 9.94
C ASP A 433 -11.20 2.17 10.73
N LEU A 434 -10.98 2.57 11.98
CA LEU A 434 -9.92 2.03 12.85
C LEU A 434 -10.53 1.42 14.11
N TRP A 435 -10.08 0.24 14.51
CA TRP A 435 -10.41 -0.30 15.83
C TRP A 435 -9.59 0.42 16.90
N ARG A 436 -10.26 1.05 17.86
CA ARG A 436 -9.65 1.74 19.01
C ARG A 436 -10.45 1.45 20.26
N GLY A 437 -9.77 0.92 21.29
CA GLY A 437 -10.41 0.60 22.57
C GLY A 437 -11.60 -0.36 22.44
N GLY A 438 -11.53 -1.32 21.51
CA GLY A 438 -12.60 -2.29 21.27
C GLY A 438 -13.84 -1.72 20.55
N LYS A 439 -13.73 -0.55 19.92
CA LYS A 439 -14.78 0.04 19.08
C LYS A 439 -14.21 0.41 17.70
N LEU A 440 -15.03 0.25 16.67
CA LEU A 440 -14.72 0.77 15.36
C LEU A 440 -14.99 2.27 15.33
N GLU A 441 -13.94 3.08 15.14
CA GLU A 441 -14.00 4.52 15.04
C GLU A 441 -13.68 4.98 13.61
N LYS A 442 -14.56 5.80 13.04
CA LYS A 442 -14.29 6.46 11.76
C LYS A 442 -13.43 7.70 12.00
N VAL A 443 -12.18 7.68 11.53
CA VAL A 443 -11.20 8.75 11.69
C VAL A 443 -11.05 9.51 10.37
N VAL A 444 -11.29 10.83 10.41
CA VAL A 444 -11.04 11.72 9.26
C VAL A 444 -9.55 12.01 9.15
N VAL A 445 -8.93 11.52 8.07
CA VAL A 445 -7.52 11.74 7.73
C VAL A 445 -7.38 12.93 6.78
N GLY A 446 -8.31 13.08 5.83
CA GLY A 446 -8.32 14.16 4.84
C GLY A 446 -8.92 15.47 5.36
N LYS A 447 -8.40 16.02 6.47
CA LYS A 447 -8.90 17.29 7.03
C LYS A 447 -8.36 18.49 6.24
N ASN A 448 -9.18 19.15 5.42
CA ASN A 448 -8.76 20.29 4.59
C ASN A 448 -8.13 21.47 5.37
N GLY A 449 -8.47 21.61 6.65
CA GLY A 449 -7.83 22.62 7.52
C GLY A 449 -6.34 22.38 7.78
N LEU A 450 -5.79 21.23 7.40
CA LEU A 450 -4.36 20.90 7.50
C LEU A 450 -3.78 20.62 6.10
N PRO A 451 -2.51 21.02 5.84
CA PRO A 451 -1.87 20.81 4.54
C PRO A 451 -1.77 19.33 4.14
N GLU A 452 -1.48 18.43 5.07
CA GLU A 452 -1.49 16.99 4.78
C GLU A 452 -2.89 16.46 4.45
N GLY A 453 -3.94 17.05 5.01
CA GLY A 453 -5.31 16.67 4.74
C GLY A 453 -5.76 17.10 3.35
N ARG A 454 -5.36 18.30 2.90
CA ARG A 454 -5.55 18.74 1.50
C ARG A 454 -4.74 17.88 0.54
N ASN A 455 -3.49 17.58 0.88
CA ASN A 455 -2.65 16.75 0.06
C ASN A 455 -3.23 15.35 -0.17
N ILE A 456 -3.72 14.68 0.87
CA ILE A 456 -4.35 13.35 0.73
C ILE A 456 -5.74 13.40 0.06
N ASN A 457 -6.39 14.56 0.03
CA ASN A 457 -7.65 14.74 -0.68
C ASN A 457 -7.50 14.82 -2.20
N ARG A 458 -6.28 15.02 -2.73
CA ARG A 458 -5.96 14.90 -4.15
C ARG A 458 -5.67 13.45 -4.51
N ARG A 459 -6.71 12.60 -4.53
CA ARG A 459 -6.57 11.14 -4.68
C ARG A 459 -7.59 10.54 -5.63
N VAL A 460 -7.30 9.32 -6.08
CA VAL A 460 -8.32 8.35 -6.50
C VAL A 460 -8.31 7.19 -5.50
N LEU A 461 -9.48 6.90 -4.95
CA LEU A 461 -9.76 5.76 -4.08
C LEU A 461 -10.51 4.71 -4.88
N VAL A 462 -10.17 3.42 -4.73
CA VAL A 462 -11.10 2.36 -5.13
C VAL A 462 -11.83 1.87 -3.90
N VAL A 463 -13.16 1.84 -4.00
CA VAL A 463 -14.04 1.24 -3.01
C VAL A 463 -14.63 0.00 -3.64
N ILE A 464 -14.23 -1.17 -3.15
CA ILE A 464 -14.70 -2.47 -3.63
C ILE A 464 -15.70 -3.00 -2.61
N HIS A 465 -16.96 -3.08 -3.02
CA HIS A 465 -18.02 -3.73 -2.27
C HIS A 465 -18.19 -5.15 -2.79
N GLU A 466 -17.89 -6.12 -1.95
CA GLU A 466 -18.06 -7.53 -2.26
C GLU A 466 -19.21 -8.08 -1.42
N THR A 467 -20.15 -8.76 -2.09
CA THR A 467 -21.24 -9.49 -1.44
C THR A 467 -21.16 -10.96 -1.84
N ARG A 468 -21.12 -11.85 -0.85
CA ARG A 468 -21.12 -13.29 -1.05
C ARG A 468 -22.30 -13.93 -0.32
N GLY A 469 -23.22 -14.53 -1.05
CA GLY A 469 -24.39 -15.21 -0.47
C GLY A 469 -24.52 -16.62 -1.04
N LYS A 470 -24.72 -17.64 -0.19
CA LYS A 470 -25.23 -18.91 -0.70
C LYS A 470 -26.69 -18.69 -1.10
N GLU A 471 -27.08 -19.07 -2.31
CA GLU A 471 -28.50 -19.34 -2.55
C GLU A 471 -28.95 -20.33 -1.47
N SER A 472 -29.98 -19.95 -0.73
CA SER A 472 -30.68 -20.87 0.15
C SER A 472 -31.23 -21.98 -0.73
N GLU A 473 -30.53 -23.11 -0.80
CA GLU A 473 -31.20 -24.37 -1.09
C GLU A 473 -32.26 -24.52 0.01
N ASN A 474 -33.52 -24.36 -0.38
CA ASN A 474 -34.64 -24.82 0.42
C ASN A 474 -34.45 -26.32 0.61
N GLU A 475 -33.94 -26.74 1.77
CA GLU A 475 -34.14 -28.09 2.32
C GLU A 475 -34.74 -28.02 3.73
#